data_AF-A0A6V7Y6E8-F1
#
_entry.id   AF-A0A6V7Y6E8-F1
#
_cell.length_a   1.000
_cell.length_b   1.000
_cell.length_c   1.000
_cell.angle_alpha   90.00
_cell.angle_beta   90.00
_cell.angle_gamma   90.00
#
_symmetry.space_group_name_H-M   'P 1'
#
loop_
_entity.id
_entity.type
_entity.pdbx_description
1 polymer ?
#
loop_
_entity_poly.entity_id
_entity_poly.type
_entity_poly.pdbx_seq_one_letter_code
_entity_poly.pdbx_strand_id
1 'polypeptide(L)'
;RMGVDISPQQRIEDMIRITELCIDLLKENEEHHGEAFAWFSDLLVDHSEIFWTLYSVDLDAALKMQPPDSWDAFPLFQLLNDYLCTDPNLRMGPFHRNLVEQFEPMVKHYINLMENSIASSIDKNFQKRKMGNGCSTSEDIYWKLDALHGFIQDLNWPAEIFAMELQGRMRSLSSEMISRCACCTYQCFDQFMQRVKKSLDWILPSEVCVMVNVVFASKARAAKLNGGEHALFALDDTLDTMLADMGTIIEEKLLSILEFTLSRLARYDEGNPIGALLSMAPKPNTIFNKMRNLVGEGSSPTNQPQQHSLPLNQQNLNQNNSAGGASSAHLGQSYVHFMRGSSEQIQQVVADEVWVNRLLQEWYAGQMRMLNEWLTERLQQSLSSYQLTCLSFMFKKIYSDFELHGIDEEQLNSKIYQSVQRRLQLEETNSALNESSNRIHHSSGPGRGHLEVLQINWGSLLCLLSSSAASQAVSMVEGASAKLFTMFK
;
A
#
# COMPACT_ATOMS: atom_id res chain seq x y z
N ARG A 1 -21.13 41.97 37.41
CA ARG A 1 -19.74 42.48 37.53
C ARG A 1 -18.78 41.31 37.46
N MET A 2 -18.34 40.95 36.26
CA MET A 2 -17.33 39.89 36.05
C MET A 2 -15.97 40.42 36.52
N GLY A 3 -15.44 39.90 37.63
CA GLY A 3 -14.23 40.38 38.30
C GLY A 3 -12.99 40.36 37.41
N VAL A 4 -12.00 41.19 37.76
CA VAL A 4 -10.74 41.40 37.01
C VAL A 4 -9.86 40.13 36.96
N ASP A 5 -10.14 39.12 37.81
CA ASP A 5 -9.36 37.89 37.94
C ASP A 5 -9.88 36.68 37.13
N ILE A 6 -10.92 36.86 36.32
CA ILE A 6 -11.51 35.77 35.53
C ILE A 6 -10.80 35.66 34.17
N SER A 7 -10.26 34.49 33.86
CA SER A 7 -9.58 34.21 32.58
C SER A 7 -10.56 34.38 31.39
N PRO A 8 -10.06 34.75 30.19
CA PRO A 8 -10.93 34.88 29.01
C PRO A 8 -11.72 33.60 28.71
N GLN A 9 -11.09 32.43 28.88
CA GLN A 9 -11.75 31.13 28.70
C GLN A 9 -12.88 30.91 29.71
N GLN A 10 -12.64 31.18 31.00
CA GLN A 10 -13.67 31.04 32.04
C GLN A 10 -14.84 32.00 31.79
N ARG A 11 -14.61 33.19 31.22
CA ARG A 11 -15.69 34.12 30.86
C ARG A 11 -16.61 33.54 29.79
N ILE A 12 -16.07 32.83 28.80
CA ILE A 12 -16.89 32.17 27.78
C ILE A 12 -17.65 31.00 28.38
N GLU A 13 -17.02 30.18 29.23
CA GLU A 13 -17.72 29.10 29.93
C GLU A 13 -18.88 29.61 30.79
N ASP A 14 -18.65 30.70 31.54
CA ASP A 14 -19.70 31.32 32.34
C ASP A 14 -20.81 31.89 31.44
N MET A 15 -20.45 32.45 30.28
CA MET A 15 -21.42 32.93 29.29
C MET A 15 -22.24 31.81 28.66
N ILE A 16 -21.64 30.64 28.40
CA ILE A 16 -22.35 29.44 27.93
C ILE A 16 -23.38 29.01 28.98
N ARG A 17 -22.99 28.93 30.25
CA ARG A 17 -23.94 28.58 31.33
C ARG A 17 -25.09 29.59 31.45
N ILE A 18 -24.79 30.89 31.34
CA ILE A 18 -25.83 31.93 31.35
C ILE A 18 -26.75 31.76 30.14
N THR A 19 -26.20 31.44 28.97
CA THR A 19 -26.97 31.18 27.75
C THR A 19 -27.94 30.01 27.93
N GLU A 20 -27.47 28.89 28.49
CA GLU A 20 -28.34 27.73 28.77
C GLU A 20 -29.51 28.13 29.69
N LEU A 21 -29.22 28.83 30.78
CA LEU A 21 -30.25 29.33 31.71
C LEU A 21 -31.22 30.30 31.05
N CYS A 22 -30.73 31.18 30.17
CA CYS A 22 -31.55 32.10 29.39
C CYS A 22 -32.49 31.36 28.42
N ILE A 23 -31.97 30.35 27.72
CA ILE A 23 -32.74 29.50 26.82
C ILE A 23 -33.82 28.74 27.61
N ASP A 24 -33.45 28.12 28.72
CA ASP A 24 -34.38 27.36 29.55
C ASP A 24 -35.49 28.26 30.12
N LEU A 25 -35.14 29.46 30.57
CA LEU A 25 -36.11 30.45 31.05
C LEU A 25 -37.10 30.87 29.96
N LEU A 26 -36.63 31.11 28.73
CA LEU A 26 -37.50 31.49 27.62
C LEU A 26 -38.40 30.32 27.18
N LYS A 27 -37.89 29.09 27.18
CA LYS A 27 -38.69 27.89 26.91
C LYS A 27 -39.76 27.70 27.99
N GLU A 28 -39.40 27.80 29.27
CA GLU A 28 -40.33 27.71 30.39
C GLU A 28 -41.42 28.80 30.31
N ASN A 29 -41.04 30.02 29.93
CA ASN A 29 -41.99 31.11 29.72
C ASN A 29 -42.97 30.81 28.57
N GLU A 30 -42.48 30.28 27.45
CA GLU A 30 -43.33 29.87 26.33
C GLU A 30 -44.25 28.69 26.71
N GLU A 31 -43.74 27.69 27.43
CA GLU A 31 -44.53 26.54 27.88
C GLU A 31 -45.64 26.93 28.87
N HIS A 32 -45.35 27.82 29.83
CA HIS A 32 -46.31 28.22 30.86
C HIS A 32 -47.27 29.32 30.43
N HIS A 33 -46.82 30.22 29.57
CA HIS A 33 -47.59 31.42 29.21
C HIS A 33 -48.01 31.47 27.73
N GLY A 34 -47.52 30.56 26.88
CA GLY A 34 -47.81 30.54 25.45
C GLY A 34 -49.30 30.48 25.11
N GLU A 35 -50.09 29.68 25.84
CA GLU A 35 -51.55 29.62 25.64
C GLU A 35 -52.24 30.93 26.02
N ALA A 36 -51.79 31.58 27.09
CA ALA A 36 -52.36 32.85 27.56
C ALA A 36 -52.05 34.01 26.61
N PHE A 37 -50.92 33.94 25.91
CA PHE A 37 -50.48 34.94 24.93
C PHE A 37 -50.69 34.51 23.48
N ALA A 38 -51.43 33.43 23.21
CA ALA A 38 -51.69 32.96 21.85
C ALA A 38 -52.35 34.01 20.94
N TRP A 39 -53.03 35.00 21.53
CA TRP A 39 -53.69 36.11 20.82
C TRP A 39 -52.79 37.36 20.69
N PHE A 40 -51.59 37.34 21.28
CA PHE A 40 -50.56 38.38 21.27
C PHE A 40 -49.17 37.76 21.02
N SER A 41 -49.06 36.84 20.07
CA SER A 41 -47.81 36.16 19.72
C SER A 41 -46.66 37.14 19.42
N ASP A 42 -46.99 38.25 18.76
CA ASP A 42 -46.01 39.28 18.38
C ASP A 42 -45.36 39.94 19.60
N LEU A 43 -46.10 40.04 20.72
CA LEU A 43 -45.57 40.62 21.97
C LEU A 43 -44.60 39.68 22.68
N LEU A 44 -44.78 38.36 22.55
CA LEU A 44 -43.81 37.37 23.07
C LEU A 44 -42.52 37.37 22.26
N VAL A 45 -42.61 37.56 20.94
CA VAL A 45 -41.45 37.74 20.07
C VAL A 45 -40.69 39.01 20.45
N ASP A 46 -41.39 40.14 20.61
CA ASP A 46 -40.78 41.41 21.03
C ASP A 46 -40.11 41.30 22.41
N HIS A 47 -40.76 40.61 23.36
CA HIS A 47 -40.19 40.34 24.68
C HIS A 47 -38.87 39.57 24.56
N SER A 48 -38.86 38.51 23.74
CA SER A 48 -37.68 37.67 23.52
C SER A 48 -36.54 38.44 22.85
N GLU A 49 -36.84 39.30 21.87
CA GLU A 49 -35.85 40.17 21.24
C GLU A 49 -35.25 41.21 22.21
N ILE A 50 -36.07 41.82 23.07
CA ILE A 50 -35.58 42.73 24.11
C ILE A 50 -34.68 41.99 25.10
N PHE A 51 -35.08 40.78 25.50
CA PHE A 51 -34.31 39.95 26.41
C PHE A 51 -32.92 39.63 25.82
N TRP A 52 -32.87 39.17 24.57
CA TRP A 52 -31.62 38.87 23.89
C TRP A 52 -30.76 40.11 23.62
N THR A 53 -31.37 41.26 23.38
CA THR A 53 -30.67 42.55 23.25
C THR A 53 -30.00 42.98 24.56
N LEU A 54 -30.63 42.71 25.71
CA LEU A 54 -29.99 42.95 27.01
C LEU A 54 -28.83 42.00 27.24
N TYR A 55 -29.00 40.72 26.89
CA TYR A 55 -27.95 39.71 26.95
C TYR A 55 -26.75 40.07 26.05
N SER A 56 -26.98 40.69 24.88
CA SER A 56 -25.91 41.03 23.93
C SER A 56 -24.86 41.97 24.52
N VAL A 57 -25.22 42.81 25.49
CA VAL A 57 -24.28 43.73 26.15
C VAL A 57 -23.18 42.97 26.90
N ASP A 58 -23.57 41.91 27.61
CA ASP A 58 -22.63 41.06 28.35
C ASP A 58 -21.87 40.12 27.40
N LEU A 59 -22.52 39.61 26.36
CA LEU A 59 -21.88 38.83 25.29
C LEU A 59 -20.75 39.62 24.61
N ASP A 60 -21.03 40.85 24.15
CA ASP A 60 -20.05 41.70 23.48
C ASP A 60 -18.85 42.02 24.41
N ALA A 61 -19.12 42.20 25.71
CA ALA A 61 -18.07 42.43 26.71
C ALA A 61 -17.19 41.18 26.92
N ALA A 62 -17.78 39.97 26.87
CA ALA A 62 -17.04 38.72 26.97
C ALA A 62 -16.21 38.42 25.72
N LEU A 63 -16.74 38.70 24.52
CA LEU A 63 -16.04 38.51 23.25
C LEU A 63 -14.84 39.46 23.09
N LYS A 64 -14.98 40.73 23.51
CA LYS A 64 -13.87 41.71 23.48
C LYS A 64 -12.68 41.37 24.36
N MET A 65 -12.87 40.50 25.36
CA MET A 65 -11.81 40.06 26.27
C MET A 65 -11.05 38.83 25.74
N GLN A 66 -11.50 38.22 24.63
CA GLN A 66 -10.83 37.06 24.07
C GLN A 66 -9.50 37.44 23.39
N PRO A 67 -8.47 36.60 23.51
CA PRO A 67 -7.24 36.78 22.75
C PRO A 67 -7.50 36.79 21.23
N PRO A 68 -6.64 37.45 20.43
CA PRO A 68 -6.64 37.26 18.99
C PRO A 68 -6.41 35.78 18.67
N ASP A 69 -7.09 35.27 17.65
CA ASP A 69 -7.04 33.88 17.19
C ASP A 69 -7.48 32.83 18.23
N SER A 70 -8.34 33.23 19.19
CA SER A 70 -9.09 32.29 20.04
C SER A 70 -10.36 31.81 19.33
N TRP A 71 -10.63 30.52 19.47
CA TRP A 71 -11.80 29.82 18.92
C TRP A 71 -12.74 29.32 20.02
N ASP A 72 -12.45 29.68 21.28
CA ASP A 72 -13.16 29.17 22.45
C ASP A 72 -14.62 29.63 22.50
N ALA A 73 -14.95 30.70 21.76
CA ALA A 73 -16.29 31.24 21.64
C ALA A 73 -17.19 30.53 20.61
N PHE A 74 -16.67 29.61 19.78
CA PHE A 74 -17.50 28.92 18.79
C PHE A 74 -18.59 28.01 19.40
N PRO A 75 -18.35 27.26 20.49
CA PRO A 75 -19.42 26.51 21.17
C PRO A 75 -20.55 27.41 21.67
N LEU A 76 -20.23 28.62 22.15
CA LEU A 76 -21.23 29.61 22.55
C LEU A 76 -22.06 30.09 21.35
N PHE A 77 -21.42 30.37 20.22
CA PHE A 77 -22.12 30.70 18.98
C PHE A 77 -23.04 29.56 18.54
N GLN A 78 -22.56 28.33 18.52
CA GLN A 78 -23.34 27.16 18.10
C GLN A 78 -24.59 26.98 18.97
N LEU A 79 -24.44 27.06 20.30
CA LEU A 79 -25.56 26.98 21.24
C LEU A 79 -26.64 28.03 20.96
N LEU A 80 -26.23 29.29 20.78
CA LEU A 80 -27.14 30.39 20.46
C LEU A 80 -27.80 30.20 19.09
N ASN A 81 -27.01 29.86 18.08
CA ASN A 81 -27.45 29.72 16.71
C ASN A 81 -28.47 28.57 16.55
N ASP A 82 -28.23 27.42 17.17
CA ASP A 82 -29.14 26.27 17.09
C ASP A 82 -30.49 26.57 17.76
N TYR A 83 -30.48 27.25 18.91
CA TYR A 83 -31.71 27.71 19.54
C TYR A 83 -32.46 28.72 18.68
N LEU A 84 -31.79 29.79 18.23
CA LEU A 84 -32.41 30.87 17.44
C LEU A 84 -32.88 30.40 16.06
N CYS A 85 -32.27 29.34 15.50
CA CYS A 85 -32.72 28.73 14.25
C CYS A 85 -34.00 27.89 14.42
N THR A 86 -34.34 27.49 15.64
CA THR A 86 -35.53 26.67 15.93
C THR A 86 -36.81 27.50 15.82
N ASP A 87 -36.78 28.78 16.21
CA ASP A 87 -37.93 29.70 16.10
C ASP A 87 -37.84 30.56 14.81
N PRO A 88 -38.80 30.46 13.88
CA PRO A 88 -38.84 31.27 12.67
C PRO A 88 -38.85 32.79 12.91
N ASN A 89 -39.36 33.25 14.05
CA ASN A 89 -39.47 34.68 14.36
C ASN A 89 -38.16 35.28 14.89
N LEU A 90 -37.37 34.46 15.59
CA LEU A 90 -36.04 34.84 16.10
C LEU A 90 -34.93 34.54 15.08
N ARG A 91 -35.17 33.61 14.15
CA ARG A 91 -34.23 33.32 13.07
C ARG A 91 -34.03 34.56 12.20
N MET A 92 -32.78 35.03 12.10
CA MET A 92 -32.41 36.26 11.39
C MET A 92 -33.08 37.55 11.92
N GLY A 93 -33.60 37.51 13.15
CA GLY A 93 -34.03 38.68 13.91
C GLY A 93 -32.86 39.65 14.25
N PRO A 94 -33.14 40.82 14.83
CA PRO A 94 -32.13 41.83 15.17
C PRO A 94 -30.93 41.28 15.96
N PHE A 95 -31.17 40.54 17.04
CA PHE A 95 -30.09 39.96 17.83
C PHE A 95 -29.29 38.91 17.04
N HIS A 96 -29.99 37.98 16.39
CA HIS A 96 -29.36 36.90 15.64
C HIS A 96 -28.50 37.43 14.48
N ARG A 97 -28.94 38.48 13.79
CA ARG A 97 -28.16 39.14 12.74
C ARG A 97 -26.86 39.74 13.29
N ASN A 98 -26.93 40.45 14.41
CA ASN A 98 -25.75 41.01 15.06
C ASN A 98 -24.78 39.90 15.51
N LEU A 99 -25.29 38.78 16.04
CA LEU A 99 -24.48 37.62 16.41
C LEU A 99 -23.73 37.06 15.19
N VAL A 100 -24.44 36.81 14.09
CA VAL A 100 -23.89 36.28 12.84
C VAL A 100 -22.83 37.22 12.25
N GLU A 101 -23.10 38.52 12.19
CA GLU A 101 -22.16 39.53 11.68
C GLU A 101 -20.87 39.61 12.50
N GLN A 102 -20.93 39.39 13.81
CA GLN A 102 -19.75 39.35 14.68
C GLN A 102 -18.89 38.10 14.47
N PHE A 103 -19.51 36.92 14.29
CA PHE A 103 -18.80 35.64 14.17
C PHE A 103 -18.34 35.33 12.73
N GLU A 104 -18.96 35.92 11.71
CA GLU A 104 -18.59 35.72 10.29
C GLU A 104 -17.09 35.93 10.02
N PRO A 105 -16.46 37.07 10.41
CA PRO A 105 -15.03 37.28 10.18
C PRO A 105 -14.14 36.29 10.96
N MET A 106 -14.58 35.84 12.14
CA MET A 106 -13.85 34.85 12.94
C MET A 106 -13.83 33.48 12.24
N VAL A 107 -14.97 33.03 11.74
CA VAL A 107 -15.06 31.78 10.96
C VAL A 107 -14.21 31.86 9.70
N LYS A 108 -14.29 32.98 8.95
CA LYS A 108 -13.43 33.22 7.78
C LYS A 108 -11.95 33.15 8.14
N HIS A 109 -11.54 33.73 9.26
CA HIS A 109 -10.15 33.72 9.72
C HIS A 109 -9.69 32.31 10.13
N TYR A 110 -10.52 31.56 10.86
CA TYR A 110 -10.23 30.19 11.26
C TYR A 110 -9.97 29.29 10.05
N ILE A 111 -10.85 29.34 9.04
CA ILE A 111 -10.71 28.55 7.82
C ILE A 111 -9.41 28.89 7.09
N ASN A 112 -9.07 30.19 6.97
CA ASN A 112 -7.80 30.64 6.38
C ASN A 112 -6.58 30.06 7.14
N LEU A 113 -6.62 30.07 8.47
CA LEU A 113 -5.52 29.56 9.29
C LEU A 113 -5.40 28.03 9.19
N MET A 114 -6.52 27.32 9.16
CA MET A 114 -6.54 25.88 8.95
C MET A 114 -6.04 25.48 7.57
N GLU A 115 -6.47 26.19 6.52
CA GLU A 115 -5.95 26.04 5.15
C GLU A 115 -4.43 26.22 5.11
N ASN A 116 -3.91 27.31 5.68
CA ASN A 116 -2.47 27.57 5.74
C ASN A 116 -1.72 26.52 6.57
N SER A 117 -2.31 26.05 7.68
CA SER A 117 -1.74 25.02 8.55
C SER A 117 -1.63 23.67 7.83
N ILE A 118 -2.67 23.28 7.09
CA ILE A 118 -2.70 22.04 6.30
C ILE A 118 -1.71 22.14 5.14
N ALA A 119 -1.72 23.24 4.37
CA ALA A 119 -0.78 23.46 3.28
C ALA A 119 0.68 23.45 3.76
N SER A 120 0.99 24.13 4.87
CA SER A 120 2.32 24.11 5.46
C SER A 120 2.73 22.72 5.95
N SER A 121 1.77 21.93 6.46
CA SER A 121 2.02 20.55 6.88
C SER A 121 2.39 19.67 5.69
N ILE A 122 1.73 19.83 4.54
CA ILE A 122 2.11 19.15 3.29
C ILE A 122 3.56 19.54 2.96
N ASP A 123 3.86 20.83 2.80
CA ASP A 123 5.16 21.29 2.29
C ASP A 123 6.35 20.89 3.21
N LYS A 124 6.20 20.99 4.53
CA LYS A 124 7.26 20.67 5.50
C LYS A 124 7.59 19.18 5.54
N ASN A 125 6.60 18.32 5.37
CA ASN A 125 6.79 16.88 5.52
C ASN A 125 7.47 16.26 4.29
N PHE A 126 7.22 16.81 3.11
CA PHE A 126 7.84 16.33 1.87
C PHE A 126 9.30 16.79 1.68
N GLN A 127 9.73 17.88 2.34
CA GLN A 127 11.14 18.31 2.34
C GLN A 127 12.07 17.38 3.14
N LYS A 128 11.58 16.68 4.16
CA LYS A 128 12.41 15.86 5.07
C LYS A 128 12.79 14.46 4.54
N ARG A 129 12.38 14.07 3.32
CA ARG A 129 12.76 12.79 2.66
C ARG A 129 12.63 11.54 3.55
N LYS A 130 11.70 11.54 4.50
CA LYS A 130 11.42 10.39 5.37
C LYS A 130 9.93 10.05 5.29
N MET A 131 9.51 9.55 4.14
CA MET A 131 8.25 8.79 4.03
C MET A 131 8.41 7.34 4.54
N GLY A 132 9.33 7.10 5.49
CA GLY A 132 9.36 5.85 6.26
C GLY A 132 8.21 5.73 7.25
N ASN A 133 7.48 6.83 7.49
CA ASN A 133 6.27 6.88 8.31
C ASN A 133 5.07 7.40 7.48
N GLY A 134 5.03 7.12 6.17
CA GLY A 134 4.13 7.78 5.20
C GLY A 134 2.63 7.76 5.54
N CYS A 135 2.18 6.86 6.42
CA CYS A 135 0.78 6.74 6.83
C CYS A 135 0.34 7.82 7.82
N SER A 136 1.13 8.13 8.86
CA SER A 136 0.69 9.05 9.92
C SER A 136 0.52 10.48 9.41
N THR A 137 1.39 10.90 8.49
CA THR A 137 1.39 12.28 7.99
C THR A 137 0.18 12.60 7.11
N SER A 138 -0.15 11.70 6.18
CA SER A 138 -1.33 11.89 5.32
C SER A 138 -2.62 11.74 6.13
N GLU A 139 -2.66 10.82 7.08
CA GLU A 139 -3.81 10.65 7.99
C GLU A 139 -4.06 11.89 8.82
N ASP A 140 -3.03 12.53 9.37
CA ASP A 140 -3.17 13.78 10.12
C ASP A 140 -3.74 14.91 9.25
N ILE A 141 -3.32 15.01 7.99
CA ILE A 141 -3.86 15.99 7.02
C ILE A 141 -5.33 15.72 6.77
N TYR A 142 -5.69 14.47 6.50
CA TYR A 142 -7.07 14.10 6.24
C TYR A 142 -7.97 14.29 7.46
N TRP A 143 -7.49 13.93 8.65
CA TRP A 143 -8.22 14.15 9.90
C TRP A 143 -8.50 15.64 10.12
N LYS A 144 -7.53 16.53 9.86
CA LYS A 144 -7.75 17.99 9.95
C LYS A 144 -8.79 18.49 8.96
N LEU A 145 -8.80 17.96 7.74
CA LEU A 145 -9.80 18.29 6.73
C LEU A 145 -11.20 17.81 7.14
N ASP A 146 -11.32 16.57 7.59
CA ASP A 146 -12.58 15.99 8.05
C ASP A 146 -13.13 16.74 9.28
N ALA A 147 -12.26 17.11 10.23
CA ALA A 147 -12.63 17.92 11.38
C ALA A 147 -13.08 19.34 10.98
N LEU A 148 -12.41 19.96 10.00
CA LEU A 148 -12.82 21.28 9.49
C LEU A 148 -14.17 21.22 8.75
N HIS A 149 -14.41 20.15 8.00
CA HIS A 149 -15.69 19.92 7.35
C HIS A 149 -16.82 19.74 8.37
N GLY A 150 -16.59 18.92 9.40
CA GLY A 150 -17.51 18.74 10.52
C GLY A 150 -17.81 20.06 11.23
N PHE A 151 -16.77 20.85 11.54
CA PHE A 151 -16.92 22.18 12.12
C PHE A 151 -17.84 23.10 11.30
N ILE A 152 -17.64 23.18 9.98
CA ILE A 152 -18.49 24.03 9.11
C ILE A 152 -19.94 23.54 9.06
N GLN A 153 -20.14 22.22 9.10
CA GLN A 153 -21.48 21.63 9.15
C GLN A 153 -22.18 21.92 10.48
N ASP A 154 -21.45 21.77 11.60
CA ASP A 154 -21.96 21.98 12.96
C ASP A 154 -22.26 23.46 13.26
N LEU A 155 -21.62 24.40 12.55
CA LEU A 155 -21.96 25.82 12.64
C LEU A 155 -23.40 26.13 12.20
N ASN A 156 -24.02 25.28 11.37
CA ASN A 156 -25.41 25.41 10.91
C ASN A 156 -25.78 26.86 10.48
N TRP A 157 -24.96 27.44 9.59
CA TRP A 157 -25.02 28.88 9.34
C TRP A 157 -26.38 29.32 8.80
N PRO A 158 -27.06 30.31 9.42
CA PRO A 158 -28.47 30.60 9.16
C PRO A 158 -28.70 31.32 7.82
N ALA A 159 -27.73 32.12 7.37
CA ALA A 159 -27.77 32.88 6.13
C ALA A 159 -27.34 32.01 4.94
N GLU A 160 -28.29 31.67 4.07
CA GLU A 160 -28.11 30.73 2.95
C GLU A 160 -26.93 31.10 2.04
N ILE A 161 -26.77 32.39 1.70
CA ILE A 161 -25.70 32.87 0.81
C ILE A 161 -24.32 32.55 1.39
N PHE A 162 -24.11 32.86 2.68
CA PHE A 162 -22.82 32.61 3.32
C PHE A 162 -22.61 31.13 3.62
N ALA A 163 -23.66 30.38 3.97
CA ALA A 163 -23.59 28.94 4.13
C ALA A 163 -23.13 28.25 2.83
N MET A 164 -23.67 28.68 1.68
CA MET A 164 -23.23 28.21 0.36
C MET A 164 -21.77 28.61 0.06
N GLU A 165 -21.37 29.83 0.41
CA GLU A 165 -19.97 30.28 0.27
C GLU A 165 -19.02 29.41 1.09
N LEU A 166 -19.35 29.13 2.36
CA LEU A 166 -18.57 28.28 3.26
C LEU A 166 -18.46 26.85 2.73
N GLN A 167 -19.57 26.25 2.30
CA GLN A 167 -19.59 24.90 1.73
C GLN A 167 -18.81 24.83 0.41
N GLY A 168 -18.98 25.82 -0.48
CA GLY A 168 -18.22 25.92 -1.73
C GLY A 168 -16.72 26.05 -1.48
N ARG A 169 -16.34 26.91 -0.53
CA ARG A 169 -14.95 27.08 -0.11
C ARG A 169 -14.37 25.80 0.48
N MET A 170 -15.12 25.11 1.35
CA MET A 170 -14.65 23.88 1.97
C MET A 170 -14.45 22.76 0.95
N ARG A 171 -15.35 22.63 -0.04
CA ARG A 171 -15.18 21.68 -1.14
C ARG A 171 -13.93 21.97 -1.96
N SER A 172 -13.72 23.23 -2.34
CA SER A 172 -12.51 23.66 -3.08
C SER A 172 -11.22 23.40 -2.28
N LEU A 173 -11.21 23.79 -0.99
CA LEU A 173 -10.08 23.56 -0.09
C LEU A 173 -9.77 22.06 0.04
N SER A 174 -10.78 21.23 0.24
CA SER A 174 -10.61 19.79 0.37
C SER A 174 -10.05 19.17 -0.90
N SER A 175 -10.60 19.54 -2.07
CA SER A 175 -10.12 19.09 -3.37
C SER A 175 -8.65 19.46 -3.59
N GLU A 176 -8.29 20.73 -3.33
CA GLU A 176 -6.91 21.21 -3.50
C GLU A 176 -5.93 20.52 -2.54
N MET A 177 -6.29 20.36 -1.26
CA MET A 177 -5.39 19.73 -0.28
C MET A 177 -5.22 18.22 -0.54
N ILE A 178 -6.27 17.53 -0.97
CA ILE A 178 -6.20 16.12 -1.40
C ILE A 178 -5.29 16.00 -2.63
N SER A 179 -5.51 16.85 -3.64
CA SER A 179 -4.70 16.88 -4.86
C SER A 179 -3.22 17.09 -4.56
N ARG A 180 -2.90 18.12 -3.75
CA ARG A 180 -1.51 18.41 -3.34
C ARG A 180 -0.88 17.25 -2.57
N CYS A 181 -1.62 16.63 -1.64
CA CYS A 181 -1.13 15.49 -0.88
C CYS A 181 -0.79 14.29 -1.79
N ALA A 182 -1.69 13.96 -2.73
CA ALA A 182 -1.48 12.89 -3.71
C ALA A 182 -0.31 13.19 -4.64
N CYS A 183 -0.25 14.42 -5.20
CA CYS A 183 0.85 14.85 -6.08
C CYS A 183 2.21 14.74 -5.40
N CYS A 184 2.34 15.24 -4.17
CA CYS A 184 3.60 15.16 -3.43
C CYS A 184 3.99 13.71 -3.09
N THR A 185 3.01 12.86 -2.79
CA THR A 185 3.24 11.42 -2.56
C THR A 185 3.74 10.74 -3.83
N TYR A 186 3.09 11.00 -4.96
CA TYR A 186 3.50 10.48 -6.26
C TYR A 186 4.92 10.92 -6.64
N GLN A 187 5.27 12.19 -6.44
CA GLN A 187 6.62 12.69 -6.68
C GLN A 187 7.67 12.00 -5.80
N CYS A 188 7.34 11.68 -4.54
CA CYS A 188 8.23 10.93 -3.66
C CYS A 188 8.40 9.49 -4.12
N PHE A 189 7.31 8.85 -4.54
CA PHE A 189 7.32 7.52 -5.14
C PHE A 189 8.22 7.48 -6.38
N ASP A 190 8.01 8.38 -7.34
CA ASP A 190 8.77 8.41 -8.59
C ASP A 190 10.27 8.62 -8.32
N GLN A 191 10.63 9.59 -7.47
CA GLN A 191 12.03 9.79 -7.08
C GLN A 191 12.64 8.59 -6.36
N PHE A 192 11.86 7.86 -5.56
CA PHE A 192 12.32 6.66 -4.89
C PHE A 192 12.59 5.55 -5.92
N MET A 193 11.62 5.28 -6.80
CA MET A 193 11.69 4.23 -7.82
C MET A 193 12.79 4.48 -8.85
N GLN A 194 13.11 5.73 -9.17
CA GLN A 194 14.24 6.09 -10.03
C GLN A 194 15.61 5.77 -9.40
N ARG A 195 15.74 5.80 -8.07
CA ARG A 195 17.01 5.57 -7.35
C ARG A 195 17.29 4.10 -7.04
N VAL A 196 16.29 3.23 -7.12
CA VAL A 196 16.44 1.80 -6.84
C VAL A 196 17.42 1.17 -7.84
N LYS A 197 18.48 0.53 -7.31
CA LYS A 197 19.44 -0.24 -8.11
C LYS A 197 18.92 -1.66 -8.33
N LYS A 198 19.10 -2.20 -9.54
CA LYS A 198 18.79 -3.59 -9.87
C LYS A 198 19.69 -4.53 -9.03
N SER A 199 19.12 -5.25 -8.08
CA SER A 199 19.78 -6.29 -7.28
C SER A 199 18.81 -7.43 -6.99
N LEU A 200 19.33 -8.65 -6.82
CA LEU A 200 18.52 -9.81 -6.43
C LEU A 200 18.15 -9.82 -4.95
N ASP A 201 18.85 -9.00 -4.16
CA ASP A 201 18.54 -8.78 -2.74
C ASP A 201 17.51 -7.67 -2.54
N TRP A 202 17.14 -6.97 -3.62
CA TRP A 202 16.09 -5.97 -3.57
C TRP A 202 14.74 -6.67 -3.46
N ILE A 203 13.91 -6.22 -2.54
CA ILE A 203 12.49 -6.58 -2.40
C ILE A 203 11.73 -5.26 -2.43
N LEU A 204 10.53 -5.25 -3.02
CA LEU A 204 9.70 -4.04 -3.04
C LEU A 204 9.50 -3.53 -1.59
N PRO A 205 9.92 -2.30 -1.25
CA PRO A 205 9.78 -1.80 0.11
C PRO A 205 8.32 -1.53 0.50
N SER A 206 7.99 -1.74 1.78
CA SER A 206 6.66 -1.49 2.32
C SER A 206 6.21 -0.02 2.14
N GLU A 207 7.15 0.91 2.19
CA GLU A 207 6.92 2.35 2.04
C GLU A 207 6.33 2.70 0.67
N VAL A 208 6.72 1.96 -0.37
CA VAL A 208 6.18 2.13 -1.72
C VAL A 208 4.71 1.72 -1.76
N CYS A 209 4.35 0.62 -1.10
CA CYS A 209 2.98 0.14 -1.00
C CYS A 209 2.12 1.11 -0.16
N VAL A 210 2.68 1.67 0.92
CA VAL A 210 2.01 2.72 1.71
C VAL A 210 1.74 3.97 0.86
N MET A 211 2.68 4.41 0.02
CA MET A 211 2.45 5.54 -0.88
C MET A 211 1.29 5.29 -1.86
N VAL A 212 1.17 4.07 -2.40
CA VAL A 212 0.02 3.67 -3.24
C VAL A 212 -1.29 3.79 -2.45
N ASN A 213 -1.32 3.31 -1.20
CA ASN A 213 -2.50 3.43 -0.34
C ASN A 213 -2.89 4.88 -0.04
N VAL A 214 -1.94 5.80 0.10
CA VAL A 214 -2.25 7.23 0.28
C VAL A 214 -3.00 7.79 -0.93
N VAL A 215 -2.66 7.36 -2.14
CA VAL A 215 -3.38 7.77 -3.35
C VAL A 215 -4.78 7.14 -3.41
N PHE A 216 -4.94 5.87 -3.02
CA PHE A 216 -6.27 5.26 -2.84
C PHE A 216 -7.12 5.99 -1.79
N ALA A 217 -6.52 6.35 -0.66
CA ALA A 217 -7.17 7.08 0.41
C ALA A 217 -7.56 8.51 -0.02
N SER A 218 -6.77 9.12 -0.92
CA SER A 218 -7.10 10.37 -1.59
C SER A 218 -8.33 10.19 -2.49
N LYS A 219 -8.35 9.13 -3.30
CA LYS A 219 -9.46 8.80 -4.21
C LYS A 219 -10.77 8.57 -3.46
N ALA A 220 -10.75 7.76 -2.40
CA ALA A 220 -11.93 7.48 -1.59
C ALA A 220 -12.53 8.76 -0.96
N ARG A 221 -11.70 9.76 -0.64
CA ARG A 221 -12.16 11.06 -0.12
C ARG A 221 -12.63 12.00 -1.21
N ALA A 222 -11.94 12.05 -2.35
CA ALA A 222 -12.39 12.80 -3.52
C ALA A 222 -13.80 12.36 -3.94
N ALA A 223 -14.08 11.06 -3.91
CA ALA A 223 -15.40 10.50 -4.19
C ALA A 223 -16.50 11.00 -3.23
N LYS A 224 -16.19 11.29 -1.96
CA LYS A 224 -17.15 11.82 -0.97
C LYS A 224 -17.48 13.30 -1.20
N LEU A 225 -16.58 14.04 -1.83
CA LEU A 225 -16.78 15.46 -2.14
C LEU A 225 -17.70 15.67 -3.36
N ASN A 226 -18.08 14.58 -4.07
CA ASN A 226 -18.80 14.61 -5.35
C ASN A 226 -20.23 15.13 -5.24
N GLY A 227 -20.34 16.46 -5.28
CA GLY A 227 -21.54 17.20 -5.64
C GLY A 227 -21.35 17.91 -7.00
N GLY A 228 -21.36 17.15 -8.10
CA GLY A 228 -21.72 17.63 -9.44
C GLY A 228 -20.85 18.69 -10.15
N GLU A 229 -19.62 18.97 -9.73
CA GLU A 229 -18.76 19.99 -10.37
C GLU A 229 -17.68 19.38 -11.29
N HIS A 230 -17.47 19.97 -12.48
CA HIS A 230 -16.47 19.53 -13.48
C HIS A 230 -15.02 19.45 -12.93
N ALA A 231 -14.66 20.32 -11.98
CA ALA A 231 -13.32 20.34 -11.40
C ALA A 231 -13.00 19.10 -10.55
N LEU A 232 -14.04 18.44 -10.02
CA LEU A 232 -13.88 17.30 -9.13
C LEU A 232 -13.78 15.97 -9.88
N PHE A 233 -14.45 15.87 -11.04
CA PHE A 233 -14.19 14.79 -12.01
C PHE A 233 -12.74 14.79 -12.48
N ALA A 234 -12.17 15.98 -12.73
CA ALA A 234 -10.77 16.11 -13.13
C ALA A 234 -9.78 15.62 -12.05
N LEU A 235 -10.12 15.76 -10.75
CA LEU A 235 -9.31 15.21 -9.66
C LEU A 235 -9.36 13.68 -9.64
N ASP A 236 -10.54 13.07 -9.80
CA ASP A 236 -10.70 11.61 -9.82
C ASP A 236 -9.90 11.00 -10.98
N ASP A 237 -10.01 11.57 -12.19
CA ASP A 237 -9.23 11.15 -13.37
C ASP A 237 -7.72 11.27 -13.13
N THR A 238 -7.28 12.33 -12.44
CA THR A 238 -5.86 12.55 -12.11
C THR A 238 -5.36 11.48 -11.13
N LEU A 239 -6.14 11.15 -10.10
CA LEU A 239 -5.80 10.13 -9.12
C LEU A 239 -5.76 8.73 -9.75
N ASP A 240 -6.69 8.44 -10.65
CA ASP A 240 -6.70 7.19 -11.41
C ASP A 240 -5.49 7.05 -12.33
N THR A 241 -5.12 8.15 -13.00
CA THR A 241 -3.90 8.19 -13.82
C THR A 241 -2.67 7.93 -12.96
N MET A 242 -2.54 8.56 -11.78
CA MET A 242 -1.43 8.31 -10.86
C MET A 242 -1.37 6.84 -10.41
N LEU A 243 -2.51 6.21 -10.07
CA LEU A 243 -2.54 4.81 -9.66
C LEU A 243 -2.15 3.85 -10.79
N ALA A 244 -2.57 4.14 -12.02
CA ALA A 244 -2.18 3.38 -13.20
C ALA A 244 -0.68 3.52 -13.50
N ASP A 245 -0.14 4.74 -13.43
CA ASP A 245 1.28 5.03 -13.62
C ASP A 245 2.13 4.35 -12.54
N MET A 246 1.72 4.43 -11.26
CA MET A 246 2.40 3.76 -10.16
C MET A 246 2.44 2.24 -10.35
N GLY A 247 1.34 1.63 -10.80
CA GLY A 247 1.27 0.20 -11.13
C GLY A 247 2.27 -0.18 -12.22
N THR A 248 2.27 0.58 -13.33
CA THR A 248 3.18 0.37 -14.46
C THR A 248 4.65 0.48 -14.02
N ILE A 249 5.00 1.52 -13.24
CA ILE A 249 6.38 1.73 -12.76
C ILE A 249 6.82 0.59 -11.82
N ILE A 250 5.93 0.10 -10.96
CA ILE A 250 6.22 -1.05 -10.09
C ILE A 250 6.44 -2.30 -10.95
N GLU A 251 5.55 -2.59 -11.90
CA GLU A 251 5.67 -3.72 -12.82
C GLU A 251 7.01 -3.70 -13.57
N GLU A 252 7.34 -2.58 -14.22
CA GLU A 252 8.59 -2.40 -14.96
C GLU A 252 9.82 -2.68 -14.08
N LYS A 253 9.81 -2.18 -12.84
CA LYS A 253 10.91 -2.44 -11.90
C LYS A 253 11.00 -3.90 -11.50
N LEU A 254 9.88 -4.55 -11.20
CA LEU A 254 9.84 -5.96 -10.86
C LEU A 254 10.34 -6.84 -12.02
N LEU A 255 9.92 -6.56 -13.26
CA LEU A 255 10.39 -7.22 -14.47
C LEU A 255 11.87 -6.98 -14.74
N SER A 256 12.39 -5.78 -14.43
CA SER A 256 13.80 -5.46 -14.61
C SER A 256 14.75 -6.34 -13.77
N ILE A 257 14.27 -6.92 -12.66
CA ILE A 257 15.03 -7.90 -11.87
C ILE A 257 15.10 -9.26 -12.57
N LEU A 258 14.02 -9.68 -13.24
CA LEU A 258 14.06 -10.87 -14.09
C LEU A 258 15.01 -10.64 -15.27
N GLU A 259 14.94 -9.48 -15.92
CA GLU A 259 15.85 -9.09 -17.01
C GLU A 259 17.31 -9.23 -16.58
N PHE A 260 17.63 -8.71 -15.39
CA PHE A 260 18.97 -8.81 -14.80
C PHE A 260 19.37 -10.26 -14.54
N THR A 261 18.44 -11.08 -14.05
CA THR A 261 18.65 -12.53 -13.82
C THR A 261 18.95 -13.27 -15.12
N LEU A 262 18.14 -13.05 -16.15
CA LEU A 262 18.30 -13.64 -17.48
C LEU A 262 19.60 -13.18 -18.17
N SER A 263 19.96 -11.90 -18.01
CA SER A 263 21.23 -11.36 -18.51
C SER A 263 22.45 -12.01 -17.84
N ARG A 264 22.35 -12.38 -16.55
CA ARG A 264 23.40 -13.14 -15.87
C ARG A 264 23.44 -14.59 -16.34
N LEU A 265 22.30 -15.20 -16.68
CA LEU A 265 22.23 -16.54 -17.24
C LEU A 265 22.83 -16.61 -18.66
N ALA A 266 22.66 -15.58 -19.48
CA ALA A 266 23.26 -15.49 -20.82
C ALA A 266 24.81 -15.56 -20.81
N ARG A 267 25.47 -15.36 -19.66
CA ARG A 267 26.92 -15.52 -19.54
C ARG A 267 27.39 -16.97 -19.67
N TYR A 268 26.47 -17.93 -19.55
CA TYR A 268 26.72 -19.36 -19.67
C TYR A 268 26.37 -19.89 -21.07
N ASP A 269 26.05 -19.01 -22.04
CA ASP A 269 25.81 -19.39 -23.43
C ASP A 269 27.08 -19.99 -24.07
N GLU A 270 26.93 -21.03 -24.90
CA GLU A 270 28.04 -21.71 -25.58
C GLU A 270 28.80 -20.73 -26.49
N GLY A 271 30.12 -20.61 -26.29
CA GLY A 271 30.98 -19.65 -27.00
C GLY A 271 31.35 -18.39 -26.21
N ASN A 272 30.80 -18.18 -25.01
CA ASN A 272 31.24 -17.12 -24.11
C ASN A 272 32.51 -17.53 -23.33
N PRO A 273 33.63 -16.78 -23.39
CA PRO A 273 34.88 -17.15 -22.71
C PRO A 273 34.74 -17.27 -21.19
N ILE A 274 33.76 -16.58 -20.60
CA ILE A 274 33.47 -16.64 -19.16
C ILE A 274 32.73 -17.93 -18.79
N GLY A 275 31.83 -18.39 -19.67
CA GLY A 275 31.05 -19.62 -19.48
C GLY A 275 31.92 -20.88 -19.45
N ALA A 276 32.97 -20.92 -20.29
CA ALA A 276 33.94 -22.02 -20.32
C ALA A 276 34.79 -22.08 -19.05
N LEU A 277 35.23 -20.94 -18.52
CA LEU A 277 36.02 -20.86 -17.29
C LEU A 277 35.20 -21.20 -16.03
N LEU A 278 33.92 -20.83 -15.98
CA LEU A 278 33.05 -21.09 -14.84
C LEU A 278 32.43 -22.50 -14.86
N SER A 279 32.14 -23.06 -16.03
CA SER A 279 31.59 -24.42 -16.16
C SER A 279 32.64 -25.52 -15.94
N MET A 280 33.94 -25.17 -16.03
CA MET A 280 35.07 -26.07 -15.74
C MET A 280 35.54 -26.02 -14.27
N ALA A 281 34.92 -25.21 -13.41
CA ALA A 281 35.28 -25.16 -12.00
C ALA A 281 34.90 -26.49 -11.30
N PRO A 282 35.85 -27.18 -10.64
CA PRO A 282 35.57 -28.45 -9.98
C PRO A 282 34.55 -28.24 -8.85
N LYS A 283 33.57 -29.14 -8.78
CA LYS A 283 32.54 -29.18 -7.71
C LYS A 283 33.23 -29.10 -6.33
N PRO A 284 32.91 -28.12 -5.46
CA PRO A 284 33.66 -27.88 -4.22
C PRO A 284 33.50 -28.96 -3.13
N ASN A 285 32.68 -30.00 -3.35
CA ASN A 285 32.34 -30.99 -2.32
C ASN A 285 33.30 -32.20 -2.23
N THR A 286 34.34 -32.29 -3.06
CA THR A 286 35.20 -33.50 -3.08
C THR A 286 36.55 -33.31 -2.37
N ILE A 287 36.97 -32.08 -2.09
CA ILE A 287 38.31 -31.79 -1.52
C ILE A 287 38.28 -31.68 0.01
N PHE A 288 37.21 -31.10 0.59
CA PHE A 288 37.13 -30.83 2.03
C PHE A 288 36.96 -32.08 2.91
N ASN A 289 36.45 -33.19 2.37
CA ASN A 289 36.29 -34.44 3.12
C ASN A 289 37.57 -35.28 3.22
N LYS A 290 38.58 -35.03 2.37
CA LYS A 290 39.86 -35.77 2.43
C LYS A 290 40.87 -35.17 3.41
N MET A 291 40.74 -33.90 3.79
CA MET A 291 41.66 -33.25 4.76
C MET A 291 41.25 -33.45 6.23
N ARG A 292 40.02 -33.90 6.53
CA ARG A 292 39.54 -34.07 7.91
C ARG A 292 39.95 -35.39 8.58
N ASN A 293 40.48 -36.35 7.80
CA ASN A 293 40.88 -37.68 8.30
C ASN A 293 42.39 -37.84 8.52
N LEU A 294 43.18 -36.77 8.44
CA LEU A 294 44.66 -36.84 8.49
C LEU A 294 45.33 -36.07 9.64
N VAL A 295 44.58 -35.46 10.57
CA VAL A 295 45.17 -34.87 11.79
C VAL A 295 44.29 -35.21 12.99
N GLY A 296 44.66 -36.29 13.66
CA GLY A 296 44.23 -36.61 15.00
C GLY A 296 45.39 -37.24 15.74
N GLU A 297 46.07 -36.46 16.58
CA GLU A 297 46.72 -36.88 17.84
C GLU A 297 47.47 -35.69 18.46
N GLY A 298 47.33 -35.50 19.78
CA GLY A 298 48.29 -34.74 20.59
C GLY A 298 47.78 -33.57 21.45
N SER A 299 47.24 -33.89 22.62
CA SER A 299 47.50 -33.27 23.95
C SER A 299 47.53 -31.73 24.16
N SER A 300 46.70 -31.27 25.12
CA SER A 300 46.82 -30.00 25.88
C SER A 300 48.05 -29.99 26.84
N PRO A 301 48.45 -28.89 27.55
CA PRO A 301 47.60 -28.19 28.56
C PRO A 301 47.86 -26.68 28.87
N THR A 302 46.89 -26.03 29.56
CA THR A 302 46.99 -24.90 30.55
C THR A 302 47.57 -23.53 30.12
N ASN A 303 47.08 -22.34 30.54
CA ASN A 303 46.67 -21.90 31.87
C ASN A 303 45.99 -20.49 31.86
N GLN A 304 45.09 -20.25 32.83
CA GLN A 304 44.83 -18.98 33.56
C GLN A 304 43.88 -17.86 33.00
N PRO A 305 43.32 -16.95 33.87
CA PRO A 305 41.94 -17.04 34.34
C PRO A 305 41.07 -15.77 34.15
N GLN A 306 39.82 -15.89 34.64
CA GLN A 306 38.65 -15.00 34.68
C GLN A 306 38.86 -13.51 35.03
N GLN A 307 38.04 -12.63 34.44
CA GLN A 307 37.32 -11.54 35.15
C GLN A 307 36.07 -11.03 34.40
N HIS A 308 35.09 -10.60 35.19
CA HIS A 308 33.68 -10.26 34.94
C HIS A 308 33.36 -9.16 33.91
N SER A 309 32.23 -9.30 33.17
CA SER A 309 30.97 -8.52 33.37
C SER A 309 29.96 -8.68 32.20
N LEU A 310 28.66 -8.58 32.53
CA LEU A 310 27.47 -8.76 31.67
C LEU A 310 27.14 -7.48 30.84
N PRO A 311 26.27 -7.58 29.80
CA PRO A 311 26.31 -6.68 28.64
C PRO A 311 25.30 -5.51 28.70
N LEU A 312 25.66 -4.39 28.05
CA LEU A 312 24.71 -3.37 27.60
C LEU A 312 24.63 -3.35 26.07
N ASN A 313 23.38 -3.28 25.62
CA ASN A 313 22.90 -3.34 24.26
C ASN A 313 23.29 -2.08 23.45
N GLN A 314 24.04 -2.24 22.37
CA GLN A 314 24.18 -1.26 21.29
C GLN A 314 24.61 -1.99 20.00
N GLN A 315 23.63 -2.48 19.24
CA GLN A 315 23.83 -2.86 17.85
C GLN A 315 23.73 -1.60 16.98
N ASN A 316 24.87 -1.10 16.53
CA ASN A 316 24.94 -0.36 15.28
C ASN A 316 26.27 -0.63 14.58
N LEU A 317 26.14 -0.96 13.29
CA LEU A 317 27.10 -0.72 12.19
C LEU A 317 28.55 -1.20 12.42
N ASN A 318 28.87 -2.37 11.85
CA ASN A 318 29.94 -2.52 10.85
C ASN A 318 30.21 -4.00 10.55
N GLN A 319 29.96 -4.42 9.31
CA GLN A 319 30.74 -5.47 8.65
C GLN A 319 30.54 -5.28 7.13
N ASN A 320 31.44 -4.51 6.53
CA ASN A 320 32.66 -4.99 5.85
C ASN A 320 32.37 -5.69 4.51
N ASN A 321 32.82 -5.00 3.46
CA ASN A 321 33.28 -5.55 2.20
C ASN A 321 33.93 -6.93 2.39
N SER A 322 33.27 -7.96 1.86
CA SER A 322 33.94 -9.19 1.42
C SER A 322 33.42 -9.53 0.02
N ALA A 323 34.05 -8.89 -0.97
CA ALA A 323 34.10 -9.42 -2.32
C ALA A 323 34.93 -10.72 -2.27
N GLY A 324 34.26 -11.86 -2.27
CA GLY A 324 34.93 -13.17 -2.31
C GLY A 324 34.08 -14.26 -1.69
N GLY A 325 33.54 -15.15 -2.52
CA GLY A 325 33.00 -16.43 -2.08
C GLY A 325 31.48 -16.54 -1.98
N ALA A 326 30.73 -16.09 -3.00
CA ALA A 326 29.40 -16.65 -3.21
C ALA A 326 29.57 -18.05 -3.82
N SER A 327 29.44 -19.07 -2.96
CA SER A 327 29.05 -20.42 -3.37
C SER A 327 27.97 -20.33 -4.45
N SER A 328 27.96 -21.28 -5.39
CA SER A 328 26.98 -21.48 -6.47
C SER A 328 25.54 -21.76 -5.97
N ALA A 329 25.09 -21.04 -4.95
CA ALA A 329 23.71 -20.95 -4.51
C ALA A 329 22.91 -20.32 -5.65
N HIS A 330 22.10 -21.18 -6.23
CA HIS A 330 21.32 -21.09 -7.44
C HIS A 330 20.70 -19.70 -7.71
N LEU A 331 21.12 -19.05 -8.81
CA LEU A 331 20.59 -17.76 -9.26
C LEU A 331 19.04 -17.72 -9.32
N GLY A 332 18.42 -18.85 -9.70
CA GLY A 332 16.96 -18.97 -9.68
C GLY A 332 16.33 -18.99 -8.28
N GLN A 333 17.05 -19.42 -7.24
CA GLN A 333 16.53 -19.35 -5.85
C GLN A 333 16.50 -17.90 -5.35
N SER A 334 17.54 -17.12 -5.65
CA SER A 334 17.56 -15.68 -5.32
C SER A 334 16.42 -14.94 -6.01
N TYR A 335 16.15 -15.23 -7.29
CA TYR A 335 15.02 -14.64 -8.00
C TYR A 335 13.67 -15.02 -7.37
N VAL A 336 13.46 -16.30 -7.05
CA VAL A 336 12.20 -16.74 -6.42
C VAL A 336 12.01 -16.11 -5.03
N HIS A 337 13.09 -15.95 -4.25
CA HIS A 337 13.03 -15.25 -2.97
C HIS A 337 12.61 -13.78 -3.13
N PHE A 338 13.21 -13.07 -4.08
CA PHE A 338 12.79 -11.71 -4.45
C PHE A 338 11.32 -11.65 -4.85
N MET A 339 10.90 -12.55 -5.75
CA MET A 339 9.56 -12.60 -6.30
C MET A 339 8.52 -12.77 -5.19
N ARG A 340 8.73 -13.76 -4.30
CA ARG A 340 7.85 -14.01 -3.15
C ARG A 340 7.81 -12.85 -2.18
N GLY A 341 8.97 -12.35 -1.77
CA GLY A 341 9.03 -11.22 -0.84
C GLY A 341 8.30 -9.99 -1.39
N SER A 342 8.41 -9.74 -2.69
CA SER A 342 7.73 -8.59 -3.32
C SER A 342 6.24 -8.82 -3.49
N SER A 343 5.81 -10.02 -3.90
CA SER A 343 4.37 -10.34 -4.02
C SER A 343 3.67 -10.33 -2.67
N GLU A 344 4.29 -10.89 -1.63
CA GLU A 344 3.78 -10.88 -0.26
C GLU A 344 3.66 -9.44 0.26
N GLN A 345 4.67 -8.60 0.03
CA GLN A 345 4.64 -7.21 0.47
C GLN A 345 3.49 -6.41 -0.18
N ILE A 346 3.27 -6.60 -1.49
CA ILE A 346 2.18 -5.95 -2.23
C ILE A 346 0.83 -6.38 -1.64
N GLN A 347 0.63 -7.69 -1.46
CA GLN A 347 -0.66 -8.24 -0.98
C GLN A 347 -0.97 -7.87 0.48
N GLN A 348 0.06 -7.82 1.34
CA GLN A 348 -0.16 -7.54 2.76
C GLN A 348 -0.41 -6.05 3.03
N VAL A 349 0.17 -5.16 2.23
CA VAL A 349 0.13 -3.72 2.50
C VAL A 349 -0.88 -3.00 1.62
N VAL A 350 -0.97 -3.30 0.33
CA VAL A 350 -1.87 -2.56 -0.57
C VAL A 350 -3.32 -2.96 -0.28
N ALA A 351 -4.16 -1.96 0.00
CA ALA A 351 -5.53 -2.19 0.45
C ALA A 351 -6.51 -2.58 -0.69
N ASP A 352 -6.25 -2.13 -1.92
CA ASP A 352 -7.13 -2.40 -3.06
C ASP A 352 -6.80 -3.74 -3.72
N GLU A 353 -7.60 -4.77 -3.41
CA GLU A 353 -7.40 -6.14 -3.92
C GLU A 353 -7.51 -6.23 -5.44
N VAL A 354 -8.36 -5.42 -6.07
CA VAL A 354 -8.56 -5.45 -7.54
C VAL A 354 -7.31 -4.95 -8.25
N TRP A 355 -6.72 -3.86 -7.75
CA TRP A 355 -5.47 -3.32 -8.26
C TRP A 355 -4.31 -4.28 -8.03
N VAL A 356 -4.23 -4.92 -6.85
CA VAL A 356 -3.21 -5.94 -6.55
C VAL A 356 -3.32 -7.11 -7.54
N ASN A 357 -4.53 -7.63 -7.75
CA ASN A 357 -4.76 -8.74 -8.68
C ASN A 357 -4.35 -8.36 -10.11
N ARG A 358 -4.70 -7.15 -10.57
CA ARG A 358 -4.29 -6.65 -11.89
C ARG A 358 -2.78 -6.56 -12.02
N LEU A 359 -2.10 -5.97 -11.04
CA LEU A 359 -0.64 -5.82 -11.05
C LEU A 359 0.06 -7.20 -11.07
N LEU A 360 -0.41 -8.15 -10.26
CA LEU A 360 0.17 -9.51 -10.23
C LEU A 360 -0.06 -10.24 -11.55
N GLN A 361 -1.23 -10.09 -12.17
CA GLN A 361 -1.55 -10.66 -13.47
C GLN A 361 -0.67 -10.09 -14.58
N GLU A 362 -0.49 -8.77 -14.63
CA GLU A 362 0.40 -8.09 -15.57
C GLU A 362 1.85 -8.51 -15.37
N TRP A 363 2.31 -8.55 -14.11
CA TRP A 363 3.66 -9.01 -13.77
C TRP A 363 3.90 -10.47 -14.18
N TYR A 364 2.96 -11.39 -13.94
CA TYR A 364 3.06 -12.78 -14.40
C TYR A 364 3.18 -12.86 -15.92
N ALA A 365 2.29 -12.16 -16.64
CA ALA A 365 2.30 -12.15 -18.10
C ALA A 365 3.61 -11.58 -18.65
N GLY A 366 4.14 -10.52 -18.04
CA GLY A 366 5.45 -9.95 -18.35
C GLY A 366 6.59 -10.93 -18.14
N GLN A 367 6.60 -11.66 -17.02
CA GLN A 367 7.62 -12.68 -16.76
C GLN A 367 7.60 -13.80 -17.81
N MET A 368 6.42 -14.30 -18.16
CA MET A 368 6.28 -15.35 -19.18
C MET A 368 6.73 -14.86 -20.56
N ARG A 369 6.41 -13.61 -20.91
CA ARG A 369 6.86 -12.98 -22.16
C ARG A 369 8.39 -12.91 -22.24
N MET A 370 9.04 -12.42 -21.19
CA MET A 370 10.50 -12.32 -21.13
C MET A 370 11.20 -13.68 -21.19
N LEU A 371 10.67 -14.70 -20.50
CA LEU A 371 11.19 -16.06 -20.58
C LEU A 371 11.06 -16.62 -21.99
N ASN A 372 9.91 -16.41 -22.64
CA ASN A 372 9.67 -16.86 -24.00
C ASN A 372 10.60 -16.17 -25.01
N GLU A 373 10.76 -14.85 -24.91
CA GLU A 373 11.68 -14.07 -25.75
C GLU A 373 13.12 -14.56 -25.58
N TRP A 374 13.61 -14.67 -24.34
CA TRP A 374 14.97 -15.11 -24.05
C TRP A 374 15.29 -16.51 -24.60
N LEU A 375 14.32 -17.44 -24.51
CA LEU A 375 14.43 -18.79 -25.07
C LEU A 375 14.33 -18.80 -26.60
N THR A 376 13.51 -17.91 -27.18
CA THR A 376 13.30 -17.81 -28.63
C THR A 376 14.55 -17.29 -29.33
N GLU A 377 15.22 -16.29 -28.75
CA GLU A 377 16.52 -15.79 -29.23
C GLU A 377 17.60 -16.89 -29.27
N ARG A 378 17.43 -17.95 -28.46
CA ARG A 378 18.36 -19.08 -28.31
C ARG A 378 17.80 -20.39 -28.87
N LEU A 379 16.91 -20.31 -29.86
CA LEU A 379 16.29 -21.50 -30.48
C LEU A 379 17.30 -22.49 -31.07
N GLN A 380 18.42 -21.98 -31.60
CA GLN A 380 19.46 -22.80 -32.26
C GLN A 380 20.63 -23.15 -31.34
N GLN A 381 20.65 -22.64 -30.11
CA GLN A 381 21.71 -22.87 -29.13
C GLN A 381 21.25 -23.91 -28.11
N SER A 382 22.14 -24.82 -27.72
CA SER A 382 21.85 -25.74 -26.62
C SER A 382 22.01 -25.00 -25.29
N LEU A 383 21.10 -25.24 -24.34
CA LEU A 383 21.18 -24.61 -23.03
C LEU A 383 22.20 -25.34 -22.17
N SER A 384 23.07 -24.59 -21.49
CA SER A 384 23.94 -25.16 -20.46
C SER A 384 23.10 -25.82 -19.36
N SER A 385 23.60 -26.93 -18.80
CA SER A 385 22.94 -27.65 -17.69
C SER A 385 22.60 -26.72 -16.51
N TYR A 386 23.44 -25.71 -16.24
CA TYR A 386 23.16 -24.70 -15.21
C TYR A 386 22.02 -23.76 -15.59
N GLN A 387 21.97 -23.30 -16.85
CA GLN A 387 20.89 -22.45 -17.36
C GLN A 387 19.55 -23.17 -17.32
N LEU A 388 19.52 -24.41 -17.80
CA LEU A 388 18.32 -25.24 -17.80
C LEU A 388 17.79 -25.48 -16.39
N THR A 389 18.67 -25.83 -15.44
CA THR A 389 18.27 -26.02 -14.04
C THR A 389 17.68 -24.73 -13.44
N CYS A 390 18.31 -23.58 -13.69
CA CYS A 390 17.83 -22.29 -13.20
C CYS A 390 16.48 -21.90 -13.80
N LEU A 391 16.35 -22.00 -15.12
CA LEU A 391 15.15 -21.61 -15.86
C LEU A 391 13.98 -22.54 -15.53
N SER A 392 14.17 -23.85 -15.52
CA SER A 392 13.13 -24.81 -15.14
C SER A 392 12.66 -24.61 -13.71
N PHE A 393 13.57 -24.29 -12.79
CA PHE A 393 13.19 -23.99 -11.40
C PHE A 393 12.39 -22.69 -11.30
N MET A 394 12.85 -21.60 -11.90
CA MET A 394 12.13 -20.32 -11.90
C MET A 394 10.76 -20.47 -12.56
N PHE A 395 10.70 -21.05 -13.76
CA PHE A 395 9.47 -21.26 -14.51
C PHE A 395 8.40 -22.00 -13.70
N LYS A 396 8.77 -23.13 -13.07
CA LYS A 396 7.86 -23.90 -12.22
C LYS A 396 7.40 -23.12 -11.00
N LYS A 397 8.30 -22.35 -10.38
CA LYS A 397 7.99 -21.55 -9.18
C LYS A 397 7.14 -20.31 -9.48
N ILE A 398 7.37 -19.63 -10.60
CA ILE A 398 6.54 -18.51 -11.04
C ILE A 398 5.10 -19.01 -11.25
N TYR A 399 4.90 -20.13 -11.96
CA TYR A 399 3.56 -20.69 -12.12
C TYR A 399 2.91 -21.04 -10.78
N SER A 400 3.58 -21.85 -9.95
CA SER A 400 2.99 -22.33 -8.69
C SER A 400 2.66 -21.22 -7.71
N ASP A 401 3.52 -20.19 -7.62
CA ASP A 401 3.32 -19.12 -6.65
C ASP A 401 2.19 -18.19 -7.09
N PHE A 402 2.07 -17.87 -8.39
CA PHE A 402 0.96 -17.05 -8.90
C PHE A 402 -0.38 -17.80 -8.97
N GLU A 403 -0.36 -19.13 -9.12
CA GLU A 403 -1.54 -19.99 -8.89
C GLU A 403 -2.04 -19.90 -7.45
N LEU A 404 -1.13 -19.97 -6.46
CA LEU A 404 -1.48 -19.81 -5.06
C LEU A 404 -2.03 -18.41 -4.72
N HIS A 405 -1.64 -17.40 -5.47
CA HIS A 405 -2.21 -16.05 -5.35
C HIS A 405 -3.62 -15.92 -5.97
N GLY A 406 -4.17 -16.99 -6.56
CA GLY A 406 -5.54 -17.02 -7.07
C GLY A 406 -5.69 -16.44 -8.47
N ILE A 407 -4.63 -16.35 -9.27
CA ILE A 407 -4.75 -16.01 -10.69
C ILE A 407 -5.44 -17.16 -11.43
N ASP A 408 -6.44 -16.83 -12.24
CA ASP A 408 -7.21 -17.82 -13.00
C ASP A 408 -6.32 -18.71 -13.88
N GLU A 409 -6.65 -20.00 -13.94
CA GLU A 409 -5.90 -20.99 -14.72
C GLU A 409 -5.83 -20.61 -16.21
N GLU A 410 -6.87 -19.98 -16.77
CA GLU A 410 -6.89 -19.52 -18.16
C GLU A 410 -5.81 -18.46 -18.44
N GLN A 411 -5.51 -17.62 -17.44
CA GLN A 411 -4.48 -16.59 -17.52
C GLN A 411 -3.09 -17.20 -17.33
N LEU A 412 -2.97 -18.13 -16.38
CA LEU A 412 -1.71 -18.81 -16.08
C LEU A 412 -1.26 -19.69 -17.25
N ASN A 413 -2.16 -20.51 -17.79
CA ASN A 413 -1.92 -21.45 -18.89
C ASN A 413 -2.05 -20.77 -20.26
N SER A 414 -1.43 -19.60 -20.41
CA SER A 414 -1.41 -18.87 -21.67
C SER A 414 -0.66 -19.63 -22.78
N LYS A 415 -0.90 -19.26 -24.04
CA LYS A 415 -0.13 -19.79 -25.19
C LYS A 415 1.37 -19.57 -25.05
N ILE A 416 1.77 -18.46 -24.39
CA ILE A 416 3.17 -18.13 -24.13
C ILE A 416 3.75 -19.10 -23.10
N TYR A 417 3.04 -19.37 -22.00
CA TYR A 417 3.43 -20.37 -21.02
C TYR A 417 3.64 -21.74 -21.66
N GLN A 418 2.70 -22.21 -22.49
CA GLN A 418 2.82 -23.50 -23.18
C GLN A 418 4.00 -23.55 -24.17
N SER A 419 4.36 -22.42 -24.78
CA SER A 419 5.55 -22.30 -25.62
C SER A 419 6.83 -22.50 -24.81
N VAL A 420 6.96 -21.78 -23.69
CA VAL A 420 8.09 -21.89 -22.75
C VAL A 420 8.21 -23.30 -22.20
N GLN A 421 7.08 -23.87 -21.74
CA GLN A 421 7.02 -25.23 -21.19
C GLN A 421 7.54 -26.27 -22.18
N ARG A 422 7.05 -26.23 -23.44
CA ARG A 422 7.49 -27.16 -24.49
C ARG A 422 8.98 -27.01 -24.78
N ARG A 423 9.49 -25.78 -24.86
CA ARG A 423 10.92 -25.53 -25.12
C ARG A 423 11.81 -26.08 -24.01
N LEU A 424 11.46 -25.85 -22.75
CA LEU A 424 12.22 -26.36 -21.60
C LEU A 424 12.16 -27.89 -21.51
N GLN A 425 11.00 -28.51 -21.74
CA GLN A 425 10.87 -29.97 -21.75
C GLN A 425 11.72 -30.65 -22.84
N LEU A 426 11.82 -30.04 -24.02
CA LEU A 426 12.69 -30.55 -25.09
C LEU A 426 14.18 -30.50 -24.68
N GLU A 427 14.62 -29.42 -24.01
CA GLU A 427 15.99 -29.30 -23.51
C GLU A 427 16.30 -30.25 -22.35
N GLU A 428 15.34 -30.47 -21.44
CA GLU A 428 15.45 -31.48 -20.37
C GLU A 428 15.62 -32.88 -20.96
N THR A 429 14.85 -33.21 -22.01
CA THR A 429 14.94 -34.50 -22.70
C THR A 429 16.28 -34.66 -23.43
N ASN A 430 16.73 -33.63 -24.17
CA ASN A 430 18.01 -33.65 -24.88
C ASN A 430 19.20 -33.77 -23.92
N SER A 431 19.15 -33.06 -22.78
CA SER A 431 20.18 -33.12 -21.74
C SER A 431 20.27 -34.52 -21.12
N ALA A 432 19.13 -35.15 -20.81
CA ALA A 432 19.09 -36.51 -20.27
C ALA A 432 19.63 -37.56 -21.25
N LEU A 433 19.33 -37.40 -22.55
CA LEU A 433 19.87 -38.27 -23.60
C LEU A 433 21.39 -38.12 -23.74
N ASN A 434 21.93 -36.91 -23.71
CA ASN A 434 23.38 -36.68 -23.74
C ASN A 434 24.09 -37.24 -22.51
N GLU A 435 23.50 -37.13 -21.32
CA GLU A 435 24.06 -37.72 -20.10
C GLU A 435 24.08 -39.26 -20.18
N SER A 436 23.04 -39.87 -20.76
CA SER A 436 22.98 -41.31 -20.97
C SER A 436 24.00 -41.82 -22.00
N SER A 437 24.22 -41.09 -23.10
CA SER A 437 25.25 -41.41 -24.11
C SER A 437 26.68 -41.30 -23.58
N ASN A 438 26.96 -40.30 -22.75
CA ASN A 438 28.28 -40.16 -22.11
C ASN A 438 28.59 -41.28 -21.11
N ARG A 439 27.57 -41.83 -20.43
CA ARG A 439 27.75 -43.01 -19.56
C ARG A 439 28.00 -44.29 -20.34
N ILE A 440 27.36 -44.45 -21.51
CA ILE A 440 27.57 -45.61 -22.37
C ILE A 440 29.01 -45.63 -22.90
N HIS A 441 29.57 -44.48 -23.29
CA HIS A 441 30.97 -44.39 -23.75
C HIS A 441 32.03 -44.64 -22.68
N HIS A 442 31.72 -44.50 -21.39
CA HIS A 442 32.64 -44.83 -20.30
C HIS A 442 32.58 -46.29 -19.82
N SER A 443 31.71 -47.13 -20.42
CA SER A 443 31.55 -48.54 -20.04
C SER A 443 32.22 -49.56 -20.96
N SER A 444 32.91 -49.14 -22.02
CA SER A 444 33.65 -50.04 -22.91
C SER A 444 35.09 -50.26 -22.45
N GLY A 445 35.28 -51.03 -21.38
CA GLY A 445 36.55 -51.65 -20.99
C GLY A 445 36.32 -53.14 -20.69
N PRO A 446 37.17 -54.08 -21.15
CA PRO A 446 36.86 -55.49 -21.05
C PRO A 446 37.20 -56.01 -19.65
N GLY A 447 36.21 -56.45 -18.89
CA GLY A 447 36.51 -57.25 -17.69
C GLY A 447 35.41 -57.34 -16.64
N ARG A 448 34.89 -58.56 -16.52
CA ARG A 448 34.19 -59.16 -15.37
C ARG A 448 32.83 -58.58 -14.97
N GLY A 449 31.81 -59.41 -15.22
CA GLY A 449 30.48 -59.25 -14.66
C GLY A 449 30.50 -59.20 -13.13
N HIS A 450 29.88 -58.14 -12.61
CA HIS A 450 29.21 -58.19 -11.33
C HIS A 450 27.89 -57.43 -11.47
N LEU A 451 26.82 -58.06 -10.99
CA LEU A 451 25.45 -57.62 -11.10
C LEU A 451 25.23 -56.44 -10.14
N GLU A 452 25.39 -55.20 -10.59
CA GLU A 452 24.94 -54.03 -9.83
C GLU A 452 23.46 -53.74 -10.14
N VAL A 453 22.68 -53.74 -9.07
CA VAL A 453 21.24 -53.52 -9.03
C VAL A 453 20.88 -52.15 -9.60
N LEU A 454 19.98 -52.15 -10.58
CA LEU A 454 19.31 -50.99 -11.14
C LEU A 454 18.60 -50.18 -10.04
N GLN A 455 19.20 -49.08 -9.57
CA GLN A 455 18.47 -47.99 -8.92
C GLN A 455 18.04 -47.00 -10.00
N ILE A 456 17.00 -47.37 -10.75
CA ILE A 456 16.22 -46.43 -11.55
C ILE A 456 15.47 -45.54 -10.57
N ASN A 457 15.69 -44.22 -10.64
CA ASN A 457 14.90 -43.25 -9.88
C ASN A 457 13.47 -43.23 -10.46
N TRP A 458 12.58 -44.04 -9.87
CA TRP A 458 11.18 -44.17 -10.26
C TRP A 458 10.41 -42.85 -10.23
N GLY A 459 10.90 -41.81 -9.53
CA GLY A 459 10.28 -40.49 -9.48
C GLY A 459 10.24 -39.75 -10.82
N SER A 460 11.25 -39.92 -11.67
CA SER A 460 11.28 -39.28 -13.01
C SER A 460 10.47 -40.06 -14.05
N LEU A 461 10.32 -41.38 -13.90
CA LEU A 461 9.54 -42.21 -14.82
C LEU A 461 8.04 -42.12 -14.54
N LEU A 462 7.64 -41.96 -13.27
CA LEU A 462 6.24 -41.71 -12.89
C LEU A 462 5.72 -40.37 -13.41
N CYS A 463 6.57 -39.35 -13.48
CA CYS A 463 6.21 -38.03 -14.03
C CYS A 463 5.98 -38.06 -15.55
N LEU A 464 6.68 -38.96 -16.27
CA LEU A 464 6.51 -39.15 -17.72
C LEU A 464 5.23 -39.92 -18.07
N LEU A 465 4.74 -40.79 -17.18
CA LEU A 465 3.49 -41.53 -17.39
C LEU A 465 2.26 -40.75 -16.92
N SER A 466 2.39 -39.84 -15.94
CA SER A 466 1.26 -39.04 -15.45
C SER A 466 0.80 -37.95 -16.42
N SER A 467 1.68 -37.39 -17.25
CA SER A 467 1.32 -36.28 -18.14
C SER A 467 0.79 -36.69 -19.52
N SER A 468 1.09 -37.89 -20.03
CA SER A 468 0.47 -38.36 -21.28
C SER A 468 -0.87 -39.08 -21.04
N ALA A 469 -1.08 -39.65 -19.84
CA ALA A 469 -2.31 -40.35 -19.50
C ALA A 469 -3.42 -39.43 -18.96
N ALA A 470 -3.10 -38.28 -18.35
CA ALA A 470 -4.11 -37.41 -17.75
C ALA A 470 -5.06 -36.76 -18.78
N SER A 471 -4.57 -36.35 -19.97
CA SER A 471 -5.45 -35.74 -20.99
C SER A 471 -6.26 -36.75 -21.81
N GLN A 472 -5.86 -38.03 -21.89
CA GLN A 472 -6.66 -39.07 -22.55
C GLN A 472 -7.62 -39.80 -21.59
N ALA A 473 -7.30 -39.85 -20.28
CA ALA A 473 -8.19 -40.47 -19.29
C ALA A 473 -9.44 -39.62 -19.00
N VAL A 474 -9.35 -38.29 -19.01
CA VAL A 474 -10.51 -37.41 -18.73
C VAL A 474 -11.58 -37.49 -19.85
N SER A 475 -11.16 -37.56 -21.12
CA SER A 475 -12.09 -37.71 -22.26
C SER A 475 -12.76 -39.09 -22.31
N MET A 476 -12.09 -40.15 -21.86
CA MET A 476 -12.66 -41.50 -21.82
C MET A 476 -13.58 -41.73 -20.59
N VAL A 477 -13.36 -41.02 -19.49
CA VAL A 477 -14.19 -41.12 -18.27
C VAL A 477 -15.53 -40.38 -18.44
N GLU A 478 -15.58 -39.26 -19.17
CA GLU A 478 -16.84 -38.58 -19.50
C GLU A 478 -17.69 -39.35 -20.53
N GLY A 479 -17.05 -40.07 -21.47
CA GLY A 479 -17.75 -40.94 -22.42
C GLY A 479 -18.34 -42.21 -21.79
N ALA A 480 -17.80 -42.66 -20.66
CA ALA A 480 -18.27 -43.84 -19.93
C ALA A 480 -19.39 -43.50 -18.93
N SER A 481 -19.38 -42.31 -18.32
CA SER A 481 -20.43 -41.85 -17.41
C SER A 481 -21.75 -41.54 -18.13
N ALA A 482 -21.70 -41.03 -19.36
CA ALA A 482 -22.88 -40.79 -20.21
C ALA A 482 -23.59 -42.10 -20.65
N LYS A 483 -22.85 -43.22 -20.77
CA LYS A 483 -23.42 -44.55 -21.08
C LYS A 483 -23.95 -45.28 -19.85
N LEU A 484 -23.49 -44.94 -18.64
CA LEU A 484 -24.02 -45.50 -17.39
C LEU A 484 -25.36 -44.87 -16.97
N PHE A 485 -25.63 -43.62 -17.35
CA PHE A 485 -26.91 -42.93 -17.07
C PHE A 485 -28.06 -43.29 -18.02
N THR A 486 -27.82 -44.10 -19.05
CA THR A 486 -28.89 -44.67 -19.92
C THR A 486 -29.25 -46.11 -19.57
N MET A 487 -28.58 -46.72 -18.58
CA MET A 487 -28.94 -48.04 -18.03
C MET A 487 -29.67 -47.99 -16.68
N PHE A 488 -29.84 -46.82 -16.07
CA PHE A 488 -30.71 -46.62 -14.90
C PHE A 488 -31.80 -45.60 -15.23
N LYS A 489 -32.87 -46.11 -15.86
CA LYS A 489 -34.21 -45.53 -15.82
C LYS A 489 -35.07 -46.42 -14.96
#